data_AF-A0A3B9ZY36-F1
#
_entry.id   AF-A0A3B9ZY36-F1
#
_cell.length_a   1.000
_cell.length_b   1.000
_cell.length_c   1.000
_cell.angle_alpha   90.00
_cell.angle_beta   90.00
_cell.angle_gamma   90.00
#
_symmetry.space_group_name_H-M   'P 1'
#
loop_
_entity.id
_entity.type
_entity.pdbx_description
1 polymer ?
#
loop_
_entity_poly.entity_id
_entity_poly.type
_entity_poly.pdbx_seq_one_letter_code
_entity_poly.pdbx_strand_id
1 'polypeptide(L)'
;MKFKFVLPAAIVTVLGVSLAFGSVTTKKTVRSAEQTVAAAAKAEKLKQMKDILFKLVRQDEYLDEVIETLDTANARLTAQDISALSLRLKIIQVNLDNTAALNKAQFTEIQPGSSLSPYTKTIRSYSAKMNKKVARVGLLAAAFAAKNKKTAMRDAVSSRKTGKVYGKNITQLLEDQQAIKQLSTAIKSLKSSSAKLTATSNWLYIVSK
;
A
#
# COMPACT_ATOMS: atom_id res chain seq x y z
N MET A 1 36.11 44.20 9.12
CA MET A 1 35.23 45.35 8.81
C MET A 1 33.94 45.20 9.60
N LYS A 2 33.60 46.23 10.37
CA LYS A 2 32.40 46.32 11.21
C LYS A 2 31.28 46.94 10.38
N PHE A 3 30.09 46.36 10.38
CA PHE A 3 28.87 47.12 10.10
C PHE A 3 27.86 46.81 11.20
N LYS A 4 27.67 47.80 12.06
CA LYS A 4 26.55 47.95 12.99
C LYS A 4 25.50 48.87 12.33
N PHE A 5 24.30 48.88 12.91
CA PHE A 5 23.17 49.79 12.70
C PHE A 5 22.25 49.46 11.51
N VAL A 6 20.93 49.62 11.56
CA VAL A 6 19.85 49.75 12.59
C VAL A 6 18.59 49.95 11.73
N LEU A 7 17.44 49.41 12.14
CA LEU A 7 16.15 49.73 11.52
C LEU A 7 15.83 51.23 11.65
N PRO A 8 15.13 51.82 10.67
CA PRO A 8 13.88 52.44 11.06
C PRO A 8 12.73 52.22 10.08
N ALA A 9 11.54 52.33 10.66
CA ALA A 9 10.23 52.32 10.04
C ALA A 9 10.09 53.39 8.94
N ALA A 10 9.42 53.03 7.86
CA ALA A 10 8.83 53.98 6.92
C ALA A 10 7.34 53.70 6.81
N ILE A 11 6.58 54.59 7.42
CA ILE A 11 5.14 54.78 7.31
C ILE A 11 4.84 55.22 5.87
N VAL A 12 3.95 54.51 5.17
CA VAL A 12 3.27 55.06 4.00
C VAL A 12 1.78 55.09 4.30
N THR A 13 1.34 56.30 4.65
CA THR A 13 -0.02 56.75 4.76
C THR A 13 -0.61 56.84 3.35
N VAL A 14 -1.63 56.03 3.04
CA VAL A 14 -2.58 56.38 1.98
C VAL A 14 -3.91 56.70 2.64
N LEU A 15 -4.13 58.01 2.77
CA LEU A 15 -5.41 58.63 3.09
C LEU A 15 -6.39 58.33 1.95
N GLY A 16 -7.41 57.55 2.25
CA GLY A 16 -8.63 57.44 1.45
C GLY A 16 -9.82 57.62 2.37
N VAL A 17 -10.13 58.87 2.71
CA VAL A 17 -11.37 59.23 3.39
C VAL A 17 -12.49 59.25 2.36
N SER A 18 -13.47 58.37 2.52
CA SER A 18 -14.81 58.55 1.99
C SER A 18 -15.78 58.12 3.08
N LEU A 19 -16.20 59.10 3.88
CA LEU A 19 -17.35 59.00 4.76
C LEU A 19 -18.59 59.38 3.94
N ALA A 20 -19.52 58.44 3.79
CA ALA A 20 -20.93 58.77 3.58
C ALA A 20 -21.80 57.72 4.28
N PHE A 21 -22.75 58.25 5.04
CA PHE A 21 -23.58 57.59 6.03
C PHE A 21 -24.49 56.49 5.46
N GLY A 22 -24.62 55.40 6.21
CA GLY A 22 -25.57 54.33 5.95
C GLY A 22 -25.56 53.31 7.07
N SER A 23 -26.27 53.60 8.15
CA SER A 23 -26.48 52.70 9.29
C SER A 23 -27.26 51.46 8.84
N VAL A 24 -26.55 50.39 8.46
CA VAL A 24 -27.11 49.03 8.47
C VAL A 24 -26.06 48.11 9.07
N THR A 25 -26.35 47.63 10.27
CA THR A 25 -25.57 46.64 11.01
C THR A 25 -25.66 45.28 10.32
N THR A 26 -24.96 45.08 9.21
CA THR A 26 -24.72 43.74 8.64
C THR A 26 -23.37 43.22 9.09
N LYS A 27 -23.36 42.44 10.17
CA LYS A 27 -22.30 41.47 10.48
C LYS A 27 -22.26 40.39 9.37
N LYS A 28 -21.61 40.70 8.26
CA LYS A 28 -21.23 39.79 7.16
C LYS A 28 -20.15 40.57 6.39
N THR A 29 -18.89 40.17 6.25
CA THR A 29 -18.45 38.92 5.63
C THR A 29 -16.92 38.83 5.79
N VAL A 30 -16.42 38.22 6.88
CA VAL A 30 -15.03 37.70 6.94
C VAL A 30 -15.01 36.18 7.11
N ARG A 31 -16.15 35.59 7.51
CA ARG A 31 -16.34 34.13 7.62
C ARG A 31 -16.25 33.36 6.29
N SER A 32 -16.42 34.02 5.14
CA SER A 32 -16.60 33.32 3.86
C SER A 32 -15.30 32.78 3.27
N ALA A 33 -14.14 33.43 3.48
CA ALA A 33 -12.86 32.97 2.91
C ALA A 33 -12.21 31.88 3.78
N GLU A 34 -12.25 32.01 5.10
CA GLU A 34 -11.75 30.97 6.00
C GLU A 34 -12.62 29.70 5.97
N GLN A 35 -13.95 29.83 5.83
CA GLN A 35 -14.82 28.66 5.69
C GLN A 35 -14.65 27.94 4.35
N THR A 36 -14.38 28.65 3.24
CA THR A 36 -14.10 28.00 1.95
C THR A 36 -12.75 27.30 1.94
N VAL A 37 -11.71 27.90 2.53
CA VAL A 37 -10.39 27.26 2.67
C VAL A 37 -10.45 26.04 3.59
N ALA A 38 -11.16 26.14 4.73
CA ALA A 38 -11.35 25.01 5.63
C ALA A 38 -12.21 23.88 5.01
N ALA A 39 -13.22 24.21 4.20
CA ALA A 39 -14.02 23.23 3.48
C ALA A 39 -13.20 22.53 2.38
N ALA A 40 -12.38 23.27 1.63
CA ALA A 40 -11.48 22.72 0.61
C ALA A 40 -10.44 21.77 1.23
N ALA A 41 -9.84 22.14 2.36
CA ALA A 41 -8.89 21.28 3.08
C ALA A 41 -9.54 19.98 3.58
N LYS A 42 -10.79 20.02 4.05
CA LYS A 42 -11.54 18.81 4.44
C LYS A 42 -11.88 17.93 3.23
N ALA A 43 -12.24 18.52 2.09
CA ALA A 43 -12.52 17.79 0.87
C ALA A 43 -11.28 17.08 0.33
N GLU A 44 -10.11 17.71 0.40
CA GLU A 44 -8.85 17.10 -0.03
C GLU A 44 -8.44 15.93 0.87
N LYS A 45 -8.57 16.07 2.20
CA LYS A 45 -8.33 14.95 3.13
C LYS A 45 -9.27 13.78 2.89
N LEU A 46 -10.54 14.06 2.60
CA LEU A 46 -11.51 13.02 2.25
C LEU A 46 -11.11 12.30 0.96
N LYS A 47 -10.64 13.04 -0.05
CA LYS A 47 -10.15 12.49 -1.31
C LYS A 47 -8.93 11.59 -1.09
N GLN A 48 -7.98 11.99 -0.26
CA GLN A 48 -6.81 11.20 0.10
C GLN A 48 -7.19 9.89 0.81
N MET A 49 -8.14 9.94 1.76
CA MET A 49 -8.66 8.73 2.43
C MET A 49 -9.35 7.77 1.46
N LYS A 50 -10.12 8.30 0.51
CA LYS A 50 -10.75 7.50 -0.55
C LYS A 50 -9.71 6.86 -1.47
N ASP A 51 -8.69 7.60 -1.87
CA ASP A 51 -7.60 7.09 -2.71
C ASP A 51 -6.85 5.94 -2.02
N ILE A 52 -6.53 6.09 -0.73
CA ILE A 52 -5.95 5.01 0.08
C ILE A 52 -6.86 3.76 0.06
N LEU A 53 -8.16 3.93 0.27
CA LEU A 53 -9.11 2.81 0.23
C LEU A 53 -9.17 2.13 -1.13
N PHE A 54 -9.24 2.88 -2.23
CA PHE A 54 -9.25 2.32 -3.58
C PHE A 54 -7.98 1.52 -3.87
N LYS A 55 -6.82 2.05 -3.46
CA LYS A 55 -5.54 1.34 -3.57
C LYS A 55 -5.56 0.03 -2.80
N LEU A 56 -6.10 0.00 -1.58
CA LEU A 56 -6.23 -1.20 -0.76
C LEU A 56 -7.18 -2.24 -1.35
N VAL A 57 -8.36 -1.82 -1.81
CA VAL A 57 -9.33 -2.71 -2.44
C VAL A 57 -8.72 -3.38 -3.67
N ARG A 58 -8.02 -2.60 -4.51
CA ARG A 58 -7.33 -3.15 -5.69
C ARG A 58 -6.23 -4.16 -5.33
N GLN A 59 -5.47 -3.93 -4.25
CA GLN A 59 -4.49 -4.92 -3.80
C GLN A 59 -5.15 -6.17 -3.19
N ASP A 60 -6.31 -6.00 -2.54
CA ASP A 60 -7.10 -7.11 -2.00
C ASP A 60 -7.59 -8.04 -3.13
N GLU A 61 -8.04 -7.48 -4.25
CA GLU A 61 -8.42 -8.20 -5.47
C GLU A 61 -7.22 -8.92 -6.11
N TYR A 62 -6.08 -8.23 -6.28
CA TYR A 62 -4.87 -8.85 -6.82
C TYR A 62 -4.35 -10.01 -5.97
N LEU A 63 -4.55 -9.97 -4.65
CA LEU A 63 -4.24 -11.10 -3.79
C LEU A 63 -5.22 -12.26 -3.96
N ASP A 64 -6.50 -12.00 -4.25
CA ASP A 64 -7.45 -13.06 -4.57
C ASP A 64 -7.05 -13.77 -5.88
N GLU A 65 -6.68 -13.03 -6.92
CA GLU A 65 -6.21 -13.61 -8.18
C GLU A 65 -4.98 -14.50 -7.97
N VAL A 66 -4.04 -14.08 -7.12
CA VAL A 66 -2.86 -14.88 -6.79
C VAL A 66 -3.23 -16.12 -5.99
N ILE A 67 -4.14 -16.00 -5.02
CA ILE A 67 -4.66 -17.13 -4.25
C ILE A 67 -5.32 -18.13 -5.19
N GLU A 68 -6.21 -17.68 -6.07
CA GLU A 68 -6.91 -18.52 -7.04
C GLU A 68 -5.93 -19.24 -7.97
N THR A 69 -4.91 -18.53 -8.49
CA THR A 69 -3.87 -19.13 -9.31
C THR A 69 -3.14 -20.24 -8.56
N LEU A 70 -2.78 -20.03 -7.29
CA LEU A 70 -2.06 -21.02 -6.48
C LEU A 70 -2.96 -22.20 -6.04
N ASP A 71 -4.25 -21.96 -5.82
CA ASP A 71 -5.21 -22.97 -5.35
C ASP A 71 -5.64 -23.89 -6.51
N THR A 72 -5.92 -23.33 -7.68
CA THR A 72 -6.38 -24.05 -8.88
C THR A 72 -5.27 -24.76 -9.64
N ALA A 73 -4.01 -24.34 -9.46
CA ALA A 73 -2.90 -24.80 -10.27
C ALA A 73 -2.60 -26.31 -10.23
N ASN A 74 -3.17 -27.09 -9.28
CA ASN A 74 -3.03 -28.56 -9.21
C ASN A 74 -1.62 -29.09 -9.55
N ALA A 75 -0.57 -28.37 -9.10
CA ALA A 75 0.85 -28.64 -9.31
C ALA A 75 1.47 -28.36 -10.70
N ARG A 76 0.80 -27.67 -11.63
CA ARG A 76 1.29 -27.44 -13.01
C ARG A 76 1.84 -26.04 -13.33
N LEU A 77 2.24 -25.25 -12.34
CA LEU A 77 2.91 -23.97 -12.62
C LEU A 77 4.31 -24.21 -13.18
N THR A 78 4.60 -23.61 -14.32
CA THR A 78 5.95 -23.58 -14.90
C THR A 78 6.85 -22.58 -14.17
N ALA A 79 8.17 -22.65 -14.37
CA ALA A 79 9.10 -21.64 -13.85
C ALA A 79 8.72 -20.21 -14.28
N GLN A 80 8.18 -20.04 -15.49
CA GLN A 80 7.71 -18.75 -16.01
C GLN A 80 6.48 -18.26 -15.23
N ASP A 81 5.51 -19.13 -14.96
CA ASP A 81 4.32 -18.78 -14.18
C ASP A 81 4.70 -18.38 -12.74
N ILE A 82 5.62 -19.13 -12.12
CA ILE A 82 6.13 -18.84 -10.78
C ILE A 82 6.86 -17.50 -10.76
N SER A 83 7.63 -17.19 -11.80
CA SER A 83 8.33 -15.92 -11.94
C SER A 83 7.35 -14.75 -12.12
N ALA A 84 6.30 -14.94 -12.93
CA ALA A 84 5.23 -13.97 -13.11
C ALA A 84 4.47 -13.71 -11.80
N LEU A 85 4.15 -14.75 -11.03
CA LEU A 85 3.57 -14.63 -9.69
C LEU A 85 4.49 -13.85 -8.76
N SER A 86 5.79 -14.14 -8.77
CA SER A 86 6.78 -13.42 -7.96
C SER A 86 6.79 -11.92 -8.28
N LEU A 87 6.70 -11.57 -9.56
CA LEU A 87 6.62 -10.17 -10.01
C LEU A 87 5.32 -9.50 -9.56
N ARG A 88 4.17 -10.20 -9.68
CA ARG A 88 2.87 -9.69 -9.18
C ARG A 88 2.94 -9.42 -7.68
N LEU A 89 3.50 -10.34 -6.89
CA LEU A 89 3.68 -10.14 -5.44
C LEU A 89 4.57 -8.95 -5.13
N LYS A 90 5.62 -8.70 -5.93
CA LYS A 90 6.50 -7.53 -5.78
C LYS A 90 5.75 -6.22 -6.07
N ILE A 91 4.90 -6.19 -7.10
CA ILE A 91 4.07 -5.01 -7.40
C ILE A 91 3.11 -4.73 -6.24
N ILE A 92 2.44 -5.77 -5.73
CA ILE A 92 1.56 -5.65 -4.56
C ILE A 92 2.37 -5.12 -3.36
N GLN A 93 3.54 -5.70 -3.08
CA GLN A 93 4.42 -5.25 -2.00
C GLN A 93 4.73 -3.75 -2.08
N VAL A 94 5.16 -3.24 -3.25
CA VAL A 94 5.45 -1.81 -3.43
C VAL A 94 4.22 -0.95 -3.16
N ASN A 95 3.04 -1.39 -3.63
CA ASN A 95 1.79 -0.67 -3.35
C ASN A 95 1.41 -0.69 -1.86
N LEU A 96 1.69 -1.78 -1.15
CA LEU A 96 1.48 -1.84 0.31
C LEU A 96 2.41 -0.88 1.04
N ASP A 97 3.69 -0.83 0.65
CA ASP A 97 4.66 0.10 1.23
C ASP A 97 4.28 1.56 0.97
N ASN A 98 3.85 1.88 -0.26
CA ASN A 98 3.33 3.21 -0.62
C ASN A 98 2.09 3.57 0.20
N THR A 99 1.16 2.65 0.36
CA THR A 99 -0.06 2.89 1.15
C THR A 99 0.27 3.05 2.64
N ALA A 100 1.23 2.29 3.16
CA ALA A 100 1.71 2.45 4.52
C ALA A 100 2.36 3.82 4.75
N ALA A 101 3.08 4.35 3.76
CA ALA A 101 3.64 5.70 3.78
C ALA A 101 2.53 6.77 3.75
N LEU A 102 1.51 6.60 2.90
CA LEU A 102 0.33 7.49 2.87
C LEU A 102 -0.39 7.51 4.22
N ASN A 103 -0.61 6.35 4.84
CA ASN A 103 -1.17 6.28 6.19
C ASN A 103 -0.35 7.09 7.20
N LYS A 104 0.99 6.99 7.15
CA LYS A 104 1.87 7.77 8.04
C LYS A 104 1.77 9.27 7.81
N ALA A 105 1.72 9.71 6.55
CA ALA A 105 1.56 11.14 6.23
C ALA A 105 0.26 11.70 6.84
N GLN A 106 -0.78 10.87 6.92
CA GLN A 106 -2.08 11.27 7.48
C GLN A 106 -2.10 11.34 9.01
N PHE A 107 -1.07 10.84 9.72
CA PHE A 107 -1.03 10.88 11.18
C PHE A 107 -1.04 12.30 11.75
N THR A 108 -0.35 13.23 11.11
CA THR A 108 -0.27 14.63 11.57
C THR A 108 -1.49 15.46 11.17
N GLU A 109 -2.33 14.94 10.28
CA GLU A 109 -3.42 15.68 9.66
C GLU A 109 -4.81 15.31 10.19
N ILE A 110 -4.94 14.10 10.74
CA ILE A 110 -6.19 13.61 11.32
C ILE A 110 -6.41 14.17 12.71
N GLN A 111 -7.63 14.63 12.96
CA GLN A 111 -8.10 15.02 14.28
C GLN A 111 -9.05 13.94 14.83
N PRO A 112 -9.00 13.67 16.15
CA PRO A 112 -9.99 12.84 16.85
C PRO A 112 -11.41 13.31 16.57
N GLY A 113 -12.36 12.38 16.47
CA GLY A 113 -13.77 12.70 16.20
C GLY A 113 -14.06 13.28 14.81
N SER A 114 -13.09 13.28 13.88
CA SER A 114 -13.33 13.77 12.52
C SER A 114 -14.32 12.89 11.75
N SER A 115 -14.96 13.46 10.74
CA SER A 115 -15.83 12.73 9.79
C SER A 115 -15.09 11.67 8.97
N LEU A 116 -13.77 11.53 9.15
CA LEU A 116 -12.92 10.56 8.48
C LEU A 116 -12.81 9.23 9.24
N SER A 117 -13.33 9.15 10.48
CA SER A 117 -13.28 7.92 11.29
C SER A 117 -13.88 6.66 10.62
N PRO A 118 -14.93 6.74 9.77
CA PRO A 118 -15.41 5.57 9.04
C PRO A 118 -14.37 5.06 8.03
N TYR A 119 -13.61 5.97 7.40
CA TYR A 119 -12.59 5.64 6.42
C TYR A 119 -11.39 4.96 7.10
N THR A 120 -10.88 5.53 8.19
CA THR A 120 -9.75 4.93 8.93
C THR A 120 -10.10 3.56 9.52
N LYS A 121 -11.34 3.38 10.00
CA LYS A 121 -11.87 2.06 10.42
C LYS A 121 -11.86 1.06 9.26
N THR A 122 -12.28 1.49 8.08
CA THR A 122 -12.35 0.67 6.87
C THR A 122 -10.95 0.30 6.37
N ILE A 123 -10.02 1.27 6.32
CA ILE A 123 -8.59 1.08 6.02
C ILE A 123 -8.00 0.01 6.94
N ARG A 124 -8.24 0.13 8.25
CA ARG A 124 -7.81 -0.88 9.23
C ARG A 124 -8.38 -2.26 8.93
N SER A 125 -9.68 -2.36 8.64
CA SER A 125 -10.34 -3.63 8.30
C SER A 125 -9.72 -4.29 7.07
N TYR A 126 -9.52 -3.53 5.99
CA TYR A 126 -8.88 -4.04 4.77
C TYR A 126 -7.43 -4.44 5.02
N SER A 127 -6.66 -3.68 5.79
CA SER A 127 -5.27 -4.07 6.14
C SER A 127 -5.21 -5.43 6.85
N ALA A 128 -6.13 -5.70 7.78
CA ALA A 128 -6.23 -6.99 8.46
C ALA A 128 -6.68 -8.13 7.53
N LYS A 129 -7.66 -7.88 6.64
CA LYS A 129 -8.10 -8.85 5.62
C LYS A 129 -6.94 -9.22 4.70
N MET A 130 -6.22 -8.22 4.21
CA MET A 130 -5.05 -8.39 3.34
C MET A 130 -3.93 -9.16 4.04
N ASN A 131 -3.68 -8.90 5.32
CA ASN A 131 -2.70 -9.67 6.09
C ASN A 131 -3.04 -11.17 6.18
N LYS A 132 -4.33 -11.51 6.33
CA LYS A 132 -4.78 -12.91 6.27
C LYS A 132 -4.56 -13.51 4.88
N LYS A 133 -4.84 -12.76 3.80
CA LYS A 133 -4.60 -13.21 2.42
C LYS A 133 -3.12 -13.45 2.14
N VAL A 134 -2.23 -12.54 2.56
CA VAL A 134 -0.77 -12.73 2.42
C VAL A 134 -0.30 -13.98 3.17
N ALA A 135 -0.85 -14.26 4.35
CA ALA A 135 -0.56 -15.50 5.06
C ALA A 135 -1.04 -16.73 4.26
N ARG A 136 -2.25 -16.69 3.67
CA ARG A 136 -2.78 -17.77 2.81
C ARG A 136 -1.93 -18.00 1.57
N VAL A 137 -1.49 -16.93 0.87
CA VAL A 137 -0.55 -17.03 -0.25
C VAL A 137 0.72 -17.76 0.17
N GLY A 138 1.28 -17.41 1.34
CA GLY A 138 2.45 -18.08 1.90
C GLY A 138 2.24 -19.58 2.14
N LEU A 139 1.08 -19.97 2.67
CA LEU A 139 0.73 -21.38 2.88
C LEU A 139 0.58 -22.13 1.57
N LEU A 140 -0.15 -21.57 0.59
CA LEU A 140 -0.35 -22.21 -0.72
C LEU A 140 0.96 -22.35 -1.49
N ALA A 141 1.80 -21.32 -1.49
CA ALA A 141 3.11 -21.38 -2.13
C ALA A 141 4.04 -22.41 -1.46
N ALA A 142 4.00 -22.54 -0.13
CA ALA A 142 4.77 -23.57 0.58
C ALA A 142 4.26 -24.99 0.24
N ALA A 143 2.95 -25.19 0.21
CA ALA A 143 2.35 -26.46 -0.21
C ALA A 143 2.70 -26.81 -1.66
N PHE A 144 2.66 -25.83 -2.56
CA PHE A 144 3.10 -25.98 -3.94
C PHE A 144 4.58 -26.36 -4.03
N ALA A 145 5.46 -25.64 -3.33
CA ALA A 145 6.90 -25.92 -3.32
C ALA A 145 7.21 -27.34 -2.79
N ALA A 146 6.51 -27.79 -1.75
CA ALA A 146 6.65 -29.14 -1.21
C ALA A 146 6.24 -30.22 -2.22
N LYS A 147 5.11 -30.01 -2.94
CA LYS A 147 4.66 -30.90 -4.02
C LYS A 147 5.69 -30.94 -5.16
N ASN A 148 6.16 -29.77 -5.60
CA ASN A 148 7.15 -29.65 -6.68
C ASN A 148 8.47 -30.35 -6.32
N LYS A 149 8.99 -30.18 -5.09
CA LYS A 149 10.18 -30.89 -4.61
C LYS A 149 10.01 -32.41 -4.68
N LYS A 150 8.85 -32.94 -4.26
CA LYS A 150 8.58 -34.38 -4.31
C LYS A 150 8.54 -34.91 -5.75
N THR A 151 7.91 -34.20 -6.66
CA THR A 151 7.87 -34.58 -8.09
C THR A 151 9.24 -34.46 -8.75
N ALA A 152 10.00 -33.40 -8.45
CA ALA A 152 11.36 -33.20 -8.93
C ALA A 152 12.30 -34.35 -8.54
N MET A 153 12.20 -34.85 -7.30
CA MET A 153 13.00 -35.99 -6.84
C MET A 153 12.59 -37.31 -7.51
N ARG A 154 11.31 -37.47 -7.87
CA ARG A 154 10.81 -38.66 -8.58
C ARG A 154 11.20 -38.64 -10.06
N ASP A 155 11.11 -37.47 -10.70
CA ASP A 155 11.25 -37.29 -12.14
C ASP A 155 12.66 -36.81 -12.55
N ALA A 156 13.61 -36.79 -11.61
CA ALA A 156 15.01 -36.53 -11.91
C ALA A 156 15.59 -37.71 -12.71
N VAL A 157 16.31 -37.40 -13.78
CA VAL A 157 16.96 -38.41 -14.63
C VAL A 157 17.93 -39.24 -13.78
N SER A 158 17.59 -40.51 -13.54
CA SER A 158 18.51 -41.44 -12.88
C SER A 158 19.62 -41.83 -13.86
N SER A 159 20.88 -41.83 -13.42
CA SER A 159 22.06 -42.12 -14.24
C SER A 159 22.18 -43.59 -14.71
N ARG A 160 21.10 -44.38 -14.68
CA ARG A 160 21.14 -45.78 -15.12
C ARG A 160 21.27 -45.85 -16.64
N LYS A 161 22.38 -46.46 -17.07
CA LYS A 161 23.00 -46.44 -18.40
C LYS A 161 22.26 -47.23 -19.49
N THR A 162 20.98 -47.55 -19.35
CA THR A 162 20.24 -48.39 -20.32
C THR A 162 18.75 -48.05 -20.32
N GLY A 163 18.31 -47.31 -21.35
CA GLY A 163 16.90 -47.02 -21.62
C GLY A 163 16.59 -45.52 -21.78
N LYS A 164 15.52 -45.21 -22.52
CA LYS A 164 15.05 -43.85 -22.84
C LYS A 164 15.08 -42.94 -21.60
N VAL A 165 15.69 -41.77 -21.74
CA VAL A 165 15.72 -40.71 -20.72
C VAL A 165 14.30 -40.16 -20.56
N TYR A 166 13.58 -40.64 -19.53
CA TYR A 166 12.30 -40.08 -19.09
C TYR A 166 12.54 -39.27 -17.81
N GLY A 167 12.30 -37.95 -17.85
CA GLY A 167 12.46 -37.06 -16.70
C GLY A 167 12.72 -35.59 -17.09
N LYS A 168 12.62 -34.66 -16.12
CA LYS A 168 13.03 -33.26 -16.32
C LYS A 168 14.56 -33.18 -16.40
N ASN A 169 15.06 -32.39 -17.34
CA ASN A 169 16.51 -32.13 -17.44
C ASN A 169 17.00 -31.31 -16.24
N ILE A 170 18.27 -31.46 -15.85
CA ILE A 170 18.87 -30.76 -14.71
C ILE A 170 18.67 -29.24 -14.80
N THR A 171 18.80 -28.65 -16.00
CA THR A 171 18.57 -27.22 -16.22
C THR A 171 17.16 -26.78 -15.84
N GLN A 172 16.13 -27.55 -16.24
CA GLN A 172 14.73 -27.25 -15.89
C GLN A 172 14.49 -27.39 -14.37
N LEU A 173 15.13 -28.36 -13.72
CA LEU A 173 15.06 -28.51 -12.27
C LEU A 173 15.69 -27.32 -11.54
N LEU A 174 16.80 -26.80 -12.04
CA LEU A 174 17.47 -25.61 -11.49
C LEU A 174 16.64 -24.35 -11.69
N GLU A 175 16.03 -24.17 -12.87
CA GLU A 175 15.12 -23.07 -13.16
C GLU A 175 13.90 -23.07 -12.22
N ASP A 176 13.25 -24.23 -12.05
CA ASP A 176 12.12 -24.39 -11.13
C ASP A 176 12.53 -24.04 -9.68
N GLN A 177 13.70 -24.52 -9.22
CA GLN A 177 14.20 -24.22 -7.88
C GLN A 177 14.48 -22.73 -7.69
N GLN A 178 15.09 -22.08 -8.69
CA GLN A 178 15.36 -20.65 -8.66
C GLN A 178 14.06 -19.84 -8.62
N ALA A 179 13.07 -20.19 -9.45
CA ALA A 179 11.78 -19.53 -9.46
C ALA A 179 11.06 -19.67 -8.10
N ILE A 180 11.06 -20.86 -7.50
CA ILE A 180 10.49 -21.08 -6.16
C ILE A 180 11.22 -20.25 -5.09
N LYS A 181 12.55 -20.15 -5.16
CA LYS A 181 13.34 -19.32 -4.24
C LYS A 181 12.98 -17.83 -4.38
N GLN A 182 12.79 -17.34 -5.60
CA GLN A 182 12.34 -15.98 -5.86
C GLN A 182 10.93 -15.74 -5.30
N LEU A 183 10.00 -16.68 -5.52
CA LEU A 183 8.64 -16.61 -4.97
C LEU A 183 8.66 -16.54 -3.44
N SER A 184 9.45 -17.41 -2.79
CA SER A 184 9.62 -17.41 -1.33
C SER A 184 10.16 -16.07 -0.81
N THR A 185 11.12 -15.48 -1.52
CA THR A 185 11.67 -14.16 -1.18
C THR A 185 10.61 -13.06 -1.32
N ALA A 186 9.85 -13.05 -2.42
CA ALA A 186 8.77 -12.10 -2.63
C ALA A 186 7.69 -12.19 -1.55
N ILE A 187 7.31 -13.41 -1.14
CA ILE A 187 6.33 -13.65 -0.06
C ILE A 187 6.84 -13.12 1.28
N LYS A 188 8.12 -13.33 1.62
CA LYS A 188 8.71 -12.80 2.85
C LYS A 188 8.67 -11.27 2.89
N SER A 189 9.06 -10.63 1.79
CA SER A 189 8.99 -9.16 1.66
C SER A 189 7.55 -8.67 1.76
N LEU A 190 6.62 -9.31 1.06
CA LEU A 190 5.19 -8.98 1.10
C LEU A 190 4.60 -9.12 2.51
N LYS A 191 4.98 -10.15 3.26
CA LYS A 191 4.58 -10.32 4.67
C LYS A 191 5.05 -9.15 5.53
N SER A 192 6.29 -8.70 5.34
CA SER A 192 6.83 -7.52 6.05
C SER A 192 6.05 -6.26 5.70
N SER A 193 5.80 -5.99 4.41
CA SER A 193 5.04 -4.81 3.96
C SER A 193 3.57 -4.85 4.43
N SER A 194 2.94 -6.02 4.43
CA SER A 194 1.60 -6.23 4.99
C SER A 194 1.54 -5.94 6.50
N ALA A 195 2.54 -6.40 7.26
CA ALA A 195 2.64 -6.11 8.68
C ALA A 195 2.83 -4.61 8.95
N LYS A 196 3.68 -3.93 8.16
CA LYS A 196 3.86 -2.47 8.21
C LYS A 196 2.55 -1.74 7.93
N LEU A 197 1.84 -2.10 6.87
CA LEU A 197 0.54 -1.51 6.53
C LEU A 197 -0.48 -1.72 7.66
N THR A 198 -0.54 -2.92 8.23
CA THR A 198 -1.44 -3.22 9.35
C THR A 198 -1.12 -2.33 10.56
N ALA A 199 0.16 -2.19 10.89
CA ALA A 199 0.60 -1.33 11.98
C ALA A 199 0.24 0.15 11.73
N THR A 200 0.53 0.68 10.54
CA THR A 200 0.21 2.08 10.23
C THR A 200 -1.29 2.32 10.15
N SER A 201 -2.08 1.36 9.67
CA SER A 201 -3.55 1.45 9.65
C SER A 201 -4.15 1.40 11.05
N ASN A 202 -3.58 0.60 11.96
CA ASN A 202 -3.98 0.59 13.37
C ASN A 202 -3.70 1.94 14.03
N TRP A 203 -2.51 2.51 13.83
CA TRP A 203 -2.17 3.85 14.33
C TRP A 203 -3.08 4.92 13.75
N LEU A 204 -3.34 4.90 12.45
CA LEU A 204 -4.26 5.82 11.79
C LEU A 204 -5.66 5.78 12.44
N TYR A 205 -6.15 4.58 12.71
CA TYR A 205 -7.43 4.38 13.38
C TYR A 205 -7.42 4.89 14.83
N ILE A 206 -6.36 4.61 15.59
CA ILE A 206 -6.21 5.07 16.99
C ILE A 206 -6.21 6.60 17.03
N VAL A 207 -5.42 7.26 16.19
CA VAL A 207 -5.32 8.73 16.17
C VAL A 207 -6.62 9.38 15.67
N SER A 208 -7.39 8.69 14.83
CA SER A 208 -8.68 9.19 14.33
C SER A 208 -9.86 9.05 15.30
N LYS A 209 -9.69 8.22 16.34
CA LYS A 209 -10.67 8.12 17.42
C LYS A 209 -10.49 9.29 18.36
#